data_AF-A0A0G4GD49-F1
#
_entry.id   AF-A0A0G4GD49-F1
#
_cell.length_a   1.000
_cell.length_b   1.000
_cell.length_c   1.000
_cell.angle_alpha   90.00
_cell.angle_beta   90.00
_cell.angle_gamma   90.00
#
_symmetry.space_group_name_H-M   'P 1'
#
loop_
_entity.id
_entity.type
_entity.pdbx_description
1 polymer ?
#
loop_
_entity_poly.entity_id
_entity_poly.type
_entity_poly.pdbx_seq_one_letter_code
_entity_poly.pdbx_strand_id
1 'polypeptide(L)'
;MGGAVSSLLSDSRRSSFIAGCPRRVRRLLHDDVSLTAAAYPASRASTKVVSKSVQGKAPFHPGDHRATIRHALTRSKQQQDVAHKTKREAALPHIDRRRHRVLSRSAEYKTSGWLTTLPSTDNNTGLDAAEFRDALNMRYGRHPPGLAARCDHCNQPLTVDHALCCKRYGLVIRRHDELRDTFAELIGMAWGDAGVRREVVLKEGEEGEGGVRADIVARGVWERQAAASFDICITDPDATSYASKNRSTKSILKQHETAKKNK
;
A
#
# COMPACT_ATOMS: atom_id res chain seq x y z
N MET A 1 16.56 15.28 -8.73
CA MET A 1 15.54 15.27 -7.66
C MET A 1 15.91 14.44 -6.42
N GLY A 2 17.20 14.25 -6.10
CA GLY A 2 17.63 13.41 -4.94
C GLY A 2 18.01 14.18 -3.66
N GLY A 3 18.23 15.50 -3.73
CA GLY A 3 18.80 16.27 -2.61
C GLY A 3 17.80 16.73 -1.55
N ALA A 4 16.52 16.92 -1.90
CA ALA A 4 15.58 17.62 -1.03
C ALA A 4 14.89 16.73 0.03
N VAL A 5 14.96 15.41 -0.09
CA VAL A 5 14.31 14.48 0.87
C VAL A 5 15.25 14.12 2.04
N SER A 6 16.55 14.39 1.89
CA SER A 6 17.57 14.03 2.89
C SER A 6 17.51 14.88 4.16
N SER A 7 17.14 16.16 4.05
CA SER A 7 17.33 17.16 5.12
C SER A 7 16.23 17.26 6.19
N LEU A 8 15.14 16.48 6.10
CA LEU A 8 13.94 16.72 6.91
C LEU A 8 13.71 15.73 8.06
N LEU A 9 14.61 14.77 8.28
CA LEU A 9 14.47 13.77 9.35
C LEU A 9 15.75 13.72 10.18
N SER A 10 15.67 14.08 11.47
CA SER A 10 16.75 13.81 12.42
C SER A 10 17.12 12.32 12.41
N ASP A 11 18.38 11.97 12.64
CA ASP A 11 18.94 10.63 12.40
C ASP A 11 18.10 9.46 12.97
N SER A 12 17.57 9.65 14.18
CA SER A 12 16.67 8.67 14.82
C SER A 12 15.33 8.51 14.07
N ARG A 13 14.74 9.62 13.59
CA ARG A 13 13.48 9.63 12.82
C ARG A 13 13.66 9.10 11.39
N ARG A 14 14.86 9.29 10.82
CA ARG A 14 15.26 8.83 9.47
C ARG A 14 15.35 7.30 9.45
N SER A 15 15.98 6.70 10.46
CA SER A 15 16.13 5.24 10.59
C SER A 15 14.78 4.49 10.69
N SER A 16 13.84 4.96 11.51
CA SER A 16 12.52 4.32 11.67
C SER A 16 11.64 4.43 10.42
N PHE A 17 11.76 5.54 9.68
CA PHE A 17 11.01 5.77 8.44
C PHE A 17 11.52 4.88 7.28
N ILE A 18 12.84 4.80 7.16
CA ILE A 18 13.54 3.97 6.17
C ILE A 18 13.26 2.46 6.41
N ALA A 19 13.10 2.02 7.66
CA ALA A 19 12.81 0.62 8.00
C ALA A 19 11.43 0.11 7.53
N GLY A 20 10.46 1.02 7.32
CA GLY A 20 9.13 0.68 6.84
C GLY A 20 8.89 0.93 5.35
N CYS A 21 9.88 1.45 4.61
CA CYS A 21 9.78 1.72 3.17
C CYS A 21 10.17 0.50 2.32
N PRO A 22 9.51 0.27 1.16
CA PRO A 22 10.00 -0.68 0.17
C PRO A 22 11.39 -0.31 -0.33
N ARG A 23 12.15 -1.34 -0.69
CA ARG A 23 13.56 -1.23 -1.09
C ARG A 23 13.83 -0.21 -2.19
N ARG A 24 12.95 -0.08 -3.18
CA ARG A 24 13.14 0.82 -4.33
C ARG A 24 13.14 2.28 -3.90
N VAL A 25 12.25 2.64 -2.97
CA VAL A 25 12.20 3.99 -2.36
C VAL A 25 13.31 4.19 -1.35
N ARG A 26 13.74 3.12 -0.68
CA ARG A 26 14.88 3.15 0.25
C ARG A 26 16.18 3.60 -0.43
N ARG A 27 16.38 3.25 -1.71
CA ARG A 27 17.53 3.67 -2.52
C ARG A 27 17.56 5.19 -2.76
N LEU A 28 16.43 5.87 -2.64
CA LEU A 28 16.30 7.33 -2.77
C LEU A 28 16.44 8.07 -1.42
N LEU A 29 16.47 7.35 -0.29
CA LEU A 29 16.38 7.92 1.07
C LEU A 29 17.65 7.74 1.91
N HIS A 30 18.61 6.92 1.48
CA HIS A 30 19.86 6.62 2.18
C HIS A 30 21.06 7.37 1.60
N ASP A 31 22.08 7.60 2.42
CA ASP A 31 23.37 8.12 1.96
C ASP A 31 24.09 7.06 1.10
N ASP A 32 24.54 7.49 -0.08
CA ASP A 32 24.96 6.63 -1.21
C ASP A 32 26.15 5.71 -0.85
N VAL A 33 27.00 6.14 0.08
CA VAL A 33 28.19 5.40 0.56
C VAL A 33 27.82 4.18 1.41
N SER A 34 26.76 4.26 2.20
CA SER A 34 26.30 3.14 3.03
C SER A 34 25.63 2.03 2.19
N LEU A 35 24.95 2.43 1.11
CA LEU A 35 24.29 1.53 0.17
C LEU A 35 25.30 0.77 -0.69
N THR A 36 26.34 1.46 -1.15
CA THR A 36 27.42 0.87 -1.95
C THR A 36 28.20 -0.17 -1.16
N ALA A 37 28.55 0.09 0.10
CA ALA A 37 29.18 -0.89 0.99
C ALA A 37 28.31 -2.16 1.16
N ALA A 38 27.00 -2.01 1.34
CA ALA A 38 26.08 -3.13 1.50
C ALA A 38 25.83 -3.92 0.19
N ALA A 39 25.97 -3.28 -0.97
CA ALA A 39 25.78 -3.89 -2.28
C ALA A 39 27.06 -4.56 -2.84
N TYR A 40 28.24 -4.14 -2.37
CA TYR A 40 29.52 -4.59 -2.88
C TYR A 40 29.73 -6.12 -2.80
N PRO A 41 29.43 -6.82 -1.69
CA PRO A 41 29.58 -8.28 -1.63
C PRO A 41 28.73 -9.02 -2.66
N ALA A 42 27.51 -8.54 -2.89
CA ALA A 42 26.59 -9.12 -3.88
C ALA A 42 27.12 -8.91 -5.30
N SER A 43 27.60 -7.70 -5.62
CA SER A 43 28.23 -7.39 -6.90
C SER A 43 29.44 -8.29 -7.19
N ARG A 44 30.35 -8.42 -6.21
CA ARG A 44 31.54 -9.28 -6.32
C ARG A 44 31.16 -10.76 -6.49
N ALA A 45 30.12 -11.23 -5.81
CA ALA A 45 29.62 -12.58 -5.98
C ALA A 45 29.01 -12.79 -7.37
N SER A 46 28.23 -11.82 -7.87
CA SER A 46 27.61 -11.85 -9.21
C SER A 46 28.63 -11.85 -10.35
N THR A 47 29.74 -11.12 -10.22
CA THR A 47 30.79 -11.01 -11.25
C THR A 47 31.89 -12.07 -11.13
N LYS A 48 31.80 -12.99 -10.17
CA LYS A 48 32.82 -14.01 -9.89
C LYS A 48 33.18 -14.86 -11.12
N VAL A 49 32.18 -15.25 -11.93
CA VAL A 49 32.40 -16.06 -13.15
C VAL A 49 33.23 -15.27 -14.16
N VAL A 50 32.81 -14.05 -14.50
CA VAL A 50 33.52 -13.17 -15.44
C VAL A 50 34.94 -12.87 -14.94
N SER A 51 35.09 -12.55 -13.66
CA SER A 51 36.41 -12.24 -13.06
C SER A 51 37.39 -13.41 -13.18
N LYS A 52 36.94 -14.66 -12.95
CA LYS A 52 37.77 -15.84 -13.12
C LYS A 52 38.15 -16.08 -14.58
N SER A 53 37.22 -15.85 -15.51
CA SER A 53 37.48 -16.02 -16.94
C SER A 53 38.44 -14.99 -17.50
N VAL A 54 38.31 -13.72 -17.12
CA VAL A 54 39.25 -12.66 -17.52
C VAL A 54 40.66 -12.94 -16.99
N GLN A 55 40.78 -13.57 -15.81
CA GLN A 55 42.08 -13.99 -15.25
C GLN A 55 42.65 -15.27 -15.89
N GLY A 56 41.98 -15.86 -16.90
CA GLY A 56 42.41 -17.12 -17.52
C GLY A 56 42.25 -18.34 -16.62
N LYS A 57 41.54 -18.23 -15.49
CA LYS A 57 41.43 -19.30 -14.47
C LYS A 57 40.26 -20.26 -14.71
N ALA A 58 39.33 -19.92 -15.60
CA ALA A 58 38.18 -20.77 -15.96
C ALA A 58 37.55 -20.34 -17.31
N PRO A 59 37.01 -21.27 -18.11
CA PRO A 59 36.24 -20.90 -19.30
C PRO A 59 34.98 -20.11 -18.93
N PHE A 60 34.55 -19.21 -19.82
CA PHE A 60 33.34 -18.42 -19.61
C PHE A 60 32.12 -19.12 -20.19
N HIS A 61 31.14 -19.41 -19.34
CA HIS A 61 29.83 -19.90 -19.77
C HIS A 61 28.72 -18.91 -19.38
N PRO A 62 27.96 -18.36 -20.35
CA PRO A 62 26.89 -17.40 -20.06
C PRO A 62 25.80 -17.93 -19.12
N GLY A 63 25.48 -19.24 -19.21
CA GLY A 63 24.49 -19.90 -18.34
C GLY A 63 24.89 -19.85 -16.87
N ASP A 64 26.12 -20.25 -16.57
CA ASP A 64 26.68 -20.24 -15.21
C ASP A 64 26.79 -18.83 -14.64
N HIS A 65 27.13 -17.86 -15.49
CA HIS A 65 27.16 -16.46 -15.10
C HIS A 65 25.75 -15.97 -14.70
N ARG A 66 24.73 -16.22 -15.53
CA ARG A 66 23.33 -15.87 -15.22
C ARG A 66 22.82 -16.56 -13.96
N ALA A 67 23.16 -17.83 -13.76
CA ALA A 67 22.80 -18.57 -12.55
C ALA A 67 23.47 -17.98 -11.31
N THR A 68 24.76 -17.65 -11.41
CA THR A 68 25.54 -17.01 -10.33
C THR A 68 24.97 -15.65 -9.96
N ILE A 69 24.63 -14.81 -10.95
CA ILE A 69 23.97 -13.52 -10.73
C ILE A 69 22.65 -13.73 -9.98
N ARG A 70 21.75 -14.58 -10.50
CA ARG A 70 20.44 -14.84 -9.88
C ARG A 70 20.58 -15.29 -8.43
N HIS A 71 21.46 -16.26 -8.17
CA HIS A 71 21.67 -16.78 -6.84
C HIS A 71 22.28 -15.73 -5.89
N ALA A 72 23.28 -14.96 -6.34
CA ALA A 72 23.89 -13.89 -5.52
C ALA A 72 22.89 -12.77 -5.18
N LEU A 73 22.08 -12.33 -6.15
CA LEU A 73 21.05 -11.32 -5.93
C LEU A 73 19.94 -11.82 -5.01
N THR A 74 19.47 -13.07 -5.17
CA THR A 74 18.46 -13.67 -4.29
C THR A 74 18.97 -13.77 -2.85
N ARG A 75 20.21 -14.24 -2.66
CA ARG A 75 20.82 -14.34 -1.33
C ARG A 75 20.98 -12.97 -0.67
N SER A 76 21.50 -11.99 -1.41
CA SER A 76 21.62 -10.61 -0.93
C SER A 76 20.26 -10.01 -0.55
N LYS A 77 19.23 -10.30 -1.36
CA LYS A 77 17.85 -9.90 -1.06
C LYS A 77 17.37 -10.52 0.24
N GLN A 78 17.50 -11.83 0.43
CA GLN A 78 17.09 -12.49 1.67
C GLN A 78 17.80 -11.89 2.91
N GLN A 79 19.12 -11.69 2.85
CA GLN A 79 19.90 -11.13 3.95
C GLN A 79 19.45 -9.72 4.34
N GLN A 80 19.28 -8.86 3.34
CA GLN A 80 18.81 -7.49 3.54
C GLN A 80 17.36 -7.47 4.07
N ASP A 81 16.48 -8.38 3.63
CA ASP A 81 15.09 -8.46 4.12
C ASP A 81 15.05 -8.86 5.60
N VAL A 82 15.88 -9.82 6.02
CA VAL A 82 16.05 -10.19 7.42
C VAL A 82 16.56 -9.00 8.23
N ALA A 83 17.65 -8.36 7.80
CA ALA A 83 18.21 -7.20 8.49
C ALA A 83 17.20 -6.05 8.64
N HIS A 84 16.40 -5.80 7.60
CA HIS A 84 15.36 -4.77 7.64
C HIS A 84 14.20 -5.14 8.58
N LYS A 85 13.78 -6.41 8.58
CA LYS A 85 12.77 -6.93 9.51
C LYS A 85 13.25 -6.76 10.96
N THR A 86 14.48 -7.15 11.27
CA THR A 86 15.07 -6.99 12.61
C THR A 86 15.13 -5.53 13.04
N LYS A 87 15.60 -4.62 12.16
CA LYS A 87 15.62 -3.17 12.46
C LYS A 87 14.23 -2.62 12.73
N ARG A 88 13.21 -3.06 11.98
CA ARG A 88 11.82 -2.66 12.19
C ARG A 88 11.32 -3.14 13.55
N GLU A 89 11.51 -4.41 13.86
CA GLU A 89 11.06 -5.04 15.11
C GLU A 89 11.71 -4.38 16.33
N ALA A 90 12.99 -4.01 16.25
CA ALA A 90 13.68 -3.26 17.31
C ALA A 90 13.15 -1.82 17.48
N ALA A 91 12.65 -1.19 16.41
CA ALA A 91 12.11 0.17 16.47
C ALA A 91 10.66 0.23 16.99
N LEU A 92 9.87 -0.84 16.80
CA LEU A 92 8.45 -0.87 17.14
C LEU A 92 8.13 -0.49 18.61
N PRO A 93 8.85 -0.99 19.64
CA PRO A 93 8.56 -0.64 21.04
C PRO A 93 8.71 0.86 21.37
N HIS A 94 9.48 1.60 20.57
CA HIS A 94 9.81 3.01 20.81
C HIS A 94 8.88 3.98 20.07
N ILE A 95 7.84 3.47 19.41
CA ILE A 95 6.91 4.24 18.60
C ILE A 95 5.56 4.31 19.33
N ASP A 96 4.86 5.45 19.19
CA ASP A 96 3.52 5.61 19.78
C ASP A 96 2.55 4.52 19.28
N ARG A 97 1.55 4.22 20.11
CA ARG A 97 0.60 3.13 19.87
C ARG A 97 -0.11 3.23 18.51
N ARG A 98 -0.45 4.44 18.06
CA ARG A 98 -1.15 4.65 16.79
C ARG A 98 -0.23 4.31 15.61
N ARG A 99 0.99 4.86 15.60
CA ARG A 99 1.97 4.56 14.56
C ARG A 99 2.41 3.09 14.59
N HIS A 100 2.57 2.49 15.76
CA HIS A 100 2.84 1.06 15.90
C HIS A 100 1.78 0.21 15.19
N ARG A 101 0.49 0.52 15.41
CA ARG A 101 -0.64 -0.16 14.77
C ARG A 101 -0.60 -0.03 13.25
N VAL A 102 -0.46 1.19 12.73
CA VAL A 102 -0.40 1.48 11.29
C VAL A 102 0.74 0.70 10.63
N LEU A 103 1.93 0.74 11.23
CA LEU A 103 3.12 0.04 10.72
C LEU A 103 2.98 -1.48 10.77
N SER A 104 2.42 -2.02 11.85
CA SER A 104 2.18 -3.46 11.99
C SER A 104 1.20 -3.95 10.92
N ARG A 105 0.09 -3.23 10.72
CA ARG A 105 -0.88 -3.53 9.66
C ARG A 105 -0.25 -3.43 8.27
N SER A 106 0.50 -2.36 7.99
CA SER A 106 1.15 -2.16 6.70
C SER A 106 2.13 -3.30 6.37
N ALA A 107 2.80 -3.83 7.39
CA ALA A 107 3.71 -4.97 7.27
C ALA A 107 2.96 -6.28 7.04
N GLU A 108 1.92 -6.56 7.83
CA GLU A 108 1.11 -7.78 7.75
C GLU A 108 0.44 -7.91 6.38
N TYR A 109 -0.19 -6.84 5.91
CA TYR A 109 -0.95 -6.82 4.65
C TYR A 109 -0.11 -6.38 3.44
N LYS A 110 1.21 -6.17 3.61
CA LYS A 110 2.17 -5.81 2.54
C LYS A 110 1.72 -4.63 1.68
N THR A 111 1.11 -3.62 2.29
CA THR A 111 0.37 -2.60 1.55
C THR A 111 1.27 -1.53 0.92
N SER A 112 2.57 -1.52 1.18
CA SER A 112 3.50 -0.50 0.67
C SER A 112 3.91 -0.68 -0.81
N GLY A 113 3.28 -1.56 -1.59
CA GLY A 113 3.67 -1.83 -2.99
C GLY A 113 3.64 -0.60 -3.91
N TRP A 114 2.73 0.34 -3.66
CA TRP A 114 2.56 1.57 -4.47
C TRP A 114 3.85 2.39 -4.58
N LEU A 115 4.64 2.44 -3.52
CA LEU A 115 5.95 3.13 -3.47
C LEU A 115 6.96 2.57 -4.49
N THR A 116 6.79 1.33 -4.96
CA THR A 116 7.67 0.71 -5.97
C THR A 116 7.14 0.78 -7.40
N THR A 117 5.91 1.25 -7.54
CA THR A 117 5.20 1.37 -8.81
C THR A 117 5.66 2.65 -9.50
N LEU A 118 5.86 2.59 -10.81
CA LEU A 118 6.16 3.79 -11.58
C LEU A 118 4.86 4.59 -11.76
N PRO A 119 4.83 5.89 -11.41
CA PRO A 119 3.68 6.73 -11.70
C PRO A 119 3.44 6.77 -13.21
N SER A 120 2.19 6.62 -13.63
CA SER A 120 1.73 6.72 -15.01
C SER A 120 0.55 7.69 -15.08
N THR A 121 0.66 8.67 -15.98
CA THR A 121 -0.42 9.61 -16.31
C THR A 121 -1.59 8.90 -16.96
N ASP A 122 -1.30 7.95 -17.85
CA ASP A 122 -2.31 7.24 -18.65
C ASP A 122 -3.23 6.37 -17.77
N ASN A 123 -2.69 5.92 -16.62
CA ASN A 123 -3.43 5.13 -15.64
C ASN A 123 -3.91 5.96 -14.44
N ASN A 124 -3.83 7.29 -14.49
CA ASN A 124 -4.18 8.19 -13.38
C ASN A 124 -3.51 7.80 -12.04
N THR A 125 -2.25 7.34 -12.11
CA THR A 125 -1.45 6.95 -10.93
C THR A 125 -0.37 7.98 -10.58
N GLY A 126 -0.33 9.09 -11.32
CA GLY A 126 0.50 10.25 -11.01
C GLY A 126 -0.01 10.96 -9.76
N LEU A 127 0.81 11.04 -8.73
CA LEU A 127 0.57 11.90 -7.57
C LEU A 127 1.47 13.12 -7.68
N ASP A 128 0.94 14.28 -7.35
CA ASP A 128 1.77 15.46 -7.17
C ASP A 128 2.68 15.32 -5.93
N ALA A 129 3.57 16.29 -5.75
CA ALA A 129 4.53 16.24 -4.66
C ALA A 129 3.87 16.35 -3.26
N ALA A 130 2.76 17.08 -3.13
CA ALA A 130 2.02 17.22 -1.88
C ALA A 130 1.21 15.95 -1.58
N GLU A 131 0.45 15.45 -2.55
CA GLU A 131 -0.31 14.19 -2.48
C GLU A 131 0.59 13.01 -2.11
N PHE A 132 1.77 12.91 -2.74
CA PHE A 132 2.74 11.87 -2.41
C PHE A 132 3.22 11.98 -0.95
N ARG A 133 3.56 13.19 -0.48
CA ARG A 133 4.00 13.42 0.91
C ARG A 133 2.88 13.15 1.92
N ASP A 134 1.64 13.49 1.60
CA ASP A 134 0.50 13.28 2.48
C ASP A 134 0.17 11.80 2.56
N ALA A 135 0.11 11.11 1.42
CA ALA A 135 -0.07 9.65 1.33
C ALA A 135 1.02 8.93 2.14
N LEU A 136 2.27 9.36 2.00
CA LEU A 136 3.40 8.84 2.77
C LEU A 136 3.21 9.08 4.27
N ASN A 137 2.91 10.32 4.71
CA ASN A 137 2.70 10.62 6.12
C ASN A 137 1.57 9.77 6.71
N MET A 138 0.41 9.73 6.05
CA MET A 138 -0.72 8.89 6.46
C MET A 138 -0.33 7.41 6.57
N ARG A 139 0.43 6.89 5.60
CA ARG A 139 0.86 5.48 5.59
C ARG A 139 1.83 5.12 6.71
N TYR A 140 2.59 6.09 7.21
CA TYR A 140 3.49 5.91 8.36
C TYR A 140 2.87 6.39 9.69
N GLY A 141 1.54 6.62 9.69
CA GLY A 141 0.77 7.08 10.85
C GLY A 141 1.13 8.48 11.33
N ARG A 142 1.82 9.25 10.49
CA ARG A 142 2.18 10.65 10.74
C ARG A 142 1.05 11.57 10.29
N HIS A 143 1.07 12.79 10.83
CA HIS A 143 0.15 13.83 10.41
C HIS A 143 0.67 14.50 9.13
N PRO A 144 -0.13 14.62 8.07
CA PRO A 144 0.20 15.44 6.91
C PRO A 144 0.50 16.88 7.31
N PRO A 145 1.56 17.50 6.78
CA PRO A 145 1.82 18.92 6.98
C PRO A 145 0.75 19.76 6.28
N GLY A 146 0.43 20.94 6.82
CA GLY A 146 -0.48 21.89 6.16
C GLY A 146 -1.98 21.59 6.29
N LEU A 147 -2.37 20.55 7.05
CA LEU A 147 -3.77 20.34 7.39
C LEU A 147 -4.26 21.49 8.29
N ALA A 148 -5.41 22.09 7.93
CA ALA A 148 -6.01 23.15 8.72
C ALA A 148 -6.33 22.69 10.16
N ALA A 149 -6.46 23.62 11.10
CA ALA A 149 -6.79 23.27 12.50
C ALA A 149 -8.24 22.77 12.65
N ARG A 150 -9.14 23.25 11.79
CA ARG A 150 -10.58 22.96 11.82
C ARG A 150 -11.10 22.64 10.44
N CYS A 151 -12.18 21.88 10.39
CA CYS A 151 -12.88 21.51 9.17
C CYS A 151 -13.75 22.67 8.68
N ASP A 152 -13.60 23.08 7.43
CA ASP A 152 -14.34 24.22 6.86
C ASP A 152 -15.86 24.00 6.79
N HIS A 153 -16.32 22.74 6.79
CA HIS A 153 -17.74 22.42 6.63
C HIS A 153 -18.49 22.11 7.93
N CYS A 154 -17.78 21.68 8.99
CA CYS A 154 -18.42 21.32 10.26
C CYS A 154 -17.72 21.89 11.50
N ASN A 155 -16.64 22.66 11.31
CA ASN A 155 -15.89 23.39 12.34
C ASN A 155 -15.28 22.53 13.46
N GLN A 156 -15.25 21.22 13.31
CA GLN A 156 -14.60 20.29 14.25
C GLN A 156 -13.09 20.29 14.07
N PRO A 157 -12.30 19.95 15.10
CA PRO A 157 -10.85 19.78 14.97
C PRO A 157 -10.51 18.83 13.82
N LEU A 158 -9.73 19.32 12.86
CA LEU A 158 -9.42 18.57 11.65
C LEU A 158 -8.21 17.67 11.91
N THR A 159 -8.50 16.43 12.30
CA THR A 159 -7.54 15.34 12.33
C THR A 159 -7.59 14.58 11.00
N VAL A 160 -6.59 13.73 10.73
CA VAL A 160 -6.64 12.80 9.58
C VAL A 160 -7.91 11.93 9.63
N ASP A 161 -8.27 11.42 10.80
CA ASP A 161 -9.48 10.61 11.00
C ASP A 161 -10.74 11.40 10.62
N HIS A 162 -10.84 12.65 11.09
CA HIS A 162 -11.94 13.54 10.71
C HIS A 162 -11.95 13.85 9.22
N ALA A 163 -10.79 14.17 8.64
CA ALA A 163 -10.65 14.46 7.22
C ALA A 163 -11.09 13.29 6.33
N LEU A 164 -10.96 12.04 6.81
CA LEU A 164 -11.36 10.85 6.06
C LEU A 164 -12.84 10.46 6.29
N CYS A 165 -13.39 10.74 7.46
CA CYS A 165 -14.72 10.27 7.85
C CYS A 165 -15.81 11.34 7.82
N CYS A 166 -15.46 12.62 7.75
CA CYS A 166 -16.42 13.72 7.80
C CYS A 166 -17.41 13.60 6.63
N LYS A 167 -18.71 13.61 6.94
CA LYS A 167 -19.76 13.49 5.92
C LYS A 167 -19.85 14.70 4.98
N ARG A 168 -19.34 15.86 5.41
CA ARG A 168 -19.33 17.08 4.60
C ARG A 168 -17.99 17.32 3.91
N TYR A 169 -16.87 17.00 4.57
CA TYR A 169 -15.51 17.26 4.07
C TYR A 169 -14.84 16.03 3.46
N GLY A 170 -15.05 14.84 4.03
CA GLY A 170 -14.25 13.65 3.71
C GLY A 170 -14.61 12.96 2.39
N LEU A 171 -15.59 13.49 1.64
CA LEU A 171 -16.00 12.99 0.33
C LEU A 171 -16.23 11.46 0.31
N VAL A 172 -16.82 10.93 1.38
CA VAL A 172 -16.93 9.48 1.62
C VAL A 172 -17.64 8.75 0.47
N ILE A 173 -18.71 9.36 -0.07
CA ILE A 173 -19.47 8.81 -1.21
C ILE A 173 -18.59 8.79 -2.47
N ARG A 174 -17.98 9.92 -2.82
CA ARG A 174 -17.11 10.02 -3.99
C ARG A 174 -15.96 9.01 -3.95
N ARG A 175 -15.30 8.83 -2.81
CA ARG A 175 -14.21 7.84 -2.66
C ARG A 175 -14.70 6.41 -2.80
N HIS A 176 -15.91 6.13 -2.34
CA HIS A 176 -16.55 4.84 -2.52
C HIS A 176 -16.83 4.59 -4.01
N ASP A 177 -17.43 5.57 -4.68
CA ASP A 177 -17.84 5.46 -6.08
C ASP A 177 -16.63 5.37 -7.00
N GLU A 178 -15.56 6.13 -6.75
CA GLU A 178 -14.28 6.02 -7.47
C GLU A 178 -13.70 4.60 -7.36
N LEU A 179 -13.70 4.00 -6.17
CA LEU A 179 -13.22 2.63 -5.97
C LEU A 179 -14.13 1.61 -6.66
N ARG A 180 -15.45 1.79 -6.55
CA ARG A 180 -16.44 0.94 -7.22
C ARG A 180 -16.26 0.98 -8.73
N ASP A 181 -16.16 2.16 -9.30
CA ASP A 181 -16.09 2.34 -10.74
C ASP A 181 -14.78 1.78 -11.29
N THR A 182 -13.66 1.99 -10.57
CA THR A 182 -12.38 1.33 -10.88
C THR A 182 -12.49 -0.19 -10.82
N PHE A 183 -13.16 -0.74 -9.80
CA PHE A 183 -13.34 -2.19 -9.70
C PHE A 183 -14.22 -2.75 -10.82
N ALA A 184 -15.27 -2.02 -11.22
CA ALA A 184 -16.13 -2.38 -12.33
C ALA A 184 -15.37 -2.35 -13.68
N GLU A 185 -14.50 -1.36 -13.91
CA GLU A 185 -13.62 -1.30 -15.08
C GLU A 185 -12.68 -2.51 -15.15
N LEU A 186 -12.03 -2.85 -14.03
CA LEU A 186 -11.14 -4.02 -13.95
C LEU A 186 -11.89 -5.32 -14.25
N ILE A 187 -13.14 -5.45 -13.77
CA ILE A 187 -13.98 -6.59 -14.10
C ILE A 187 -14.34 -6.59 -15.59
N GLY A 188 -14.69 -5.44 -16.17
CA GLY A 188 -15.01 -5.32 -17.58
C GLY A 188 -13.83 -5.73 -18.48
N MET A 189 -12.61 -5.36 -18.10
CA MET A 189 -11.40 -5.79 -18.81
C MET A 189 -11.15 -7.30 -18.74
N ALA A 190 -11.50 -7.94 -17.63
CA ALA A 190 -11.21 -9.36 -17.41
C ALA A 190 -12.33 -10.31 -17.88
N TRP A 191 -13.60 -9.91 -17.79
CA TRP A 191 -14.77 -10.76 -18.09
C TRP A 191 -15.70 -10.21 -19.19
N GLY A 192 -15.37 -9.05 -19.76
CA GLY A 192 -16.14 -8.41 -20.82
C GLY A 192 -17.09 -7.35 -20.29
N ASP A 193 -16.94 -6.14 -20.80
CA ASP A 193 -17.65 -4.95 -20.33
C ASP A 193 -19.18 -5.05 -20.47
N ALA A 194 -19.67 -5.72 -21.51
CA ALA A 194 -21.10 -5.92 -21.75
C ALA A 194 -21.82 -6.69 -20.62
N GLY A 195 -21.07 -7.43 -19.80
CA GLY A 195 -21.60 -8.18 -18.66
C GLY A 195 -21.65 -7.38 -17.36
N VAL A 196 -21.11 -6.17 -17.30
CA VAL A 196 -20.92 -5.38 -16.08
C VAL A 196 -21.97 -4.29 -15.96
N ARG A 197 -22.65 -4.23 -14.82
CA ARG A 197 -23.65 -3.21 -14.48
C ARG A 197 -23.33 -2.63 -13.10
N ARG A 198 -23.56 -1.33 -12.94
CA ARG A 198 -23.35 -0.59 -11.69
C ARG A 198 -24.70 -0.26 -11.05
N GLU A 199 -24.73 -0.14 -9.73
CA GLU A 199 -25.92 0.25 -8.93
C GLU A 199 -27.19 -0.55 -9.27
N VAL A 200 -27.07 -1.88 -9.32
CA VAL A 200 -28.17 -2.75 -9.74
C VAL A 200 -29.12 -3.02 -8.57
N VAL A 201 -30.41 -2.79 -8.79
CA VAL A 201 -31.46 -3.22 -7.87
C VAL A 201 -31.63 -4.74 -7.96
N LEU A 202 -31.30 -5.46 -6.89
CA LEU A 202 -31.48 -6.91 -6.78
C LEU A 202 -32.89 -7.28 -6.33
N LYS A 203 -33.45 -6.48 -5.42
CA LYS A 203 -34.81 -6.64 -4.91
C LYS A 203 -35.41 -5.26 -4.72
N GLU A 204 -36.56 -5.01 -5.34
CA GLU A 204 -37.33 -3.79 -5.07
C GLU A 204 -37.84 -3.81 -3.62
N GLY A 205 -37.82 -2.64 -2.99
CA GLY A 205 -38.39 -2.49 -1.65
C GLY A 205 -39.89 -2.29 -1.74
N GLU A 206 -40.62 -2.72 -0.71
CA GLU A 206 -42.02 -2.34 -0.54
C GLU A 206 -42.12 -0.88 -0.06
N GLU A 207 -43.33 -0.31 -0.07
CA GLU A 207 -43.56 1.09 0.24
C GLU A 207 -43.06 1.45 1.66
N GLY A 208 -41.96 2.19 1.75
CA GLY A 208 -41.31 2.57 3.01
C GLY A 208 -40.12 1.70 3.45
N GLU A 209 -39.89 0.55 2.81
CA GLU A 209 -38.69 -0.27 3.02
C GLU A 209 -37.70 -0.11 1.87
N GLY A 210 -36.41 0.07 2.20
CA GLY A 210 -35.36 0.19 1.19
C GLY A 210 -35.11 -1.15 0.49
N GLY A 211 -35.15 -1.17 -0.84
CA GLY A 211 -34.77 -2.34 -1.64
C GLY A 211 -33.29 -2.72 -1.51
N VAL A 212 -32.96 -3.94 -1.94
CA VAL A 212 -31.57 -4.43 -1.98
C VAL A 212 -30.92 -3.96 -3.26
N ARG A 213 -29.83 -3.19 -3.14
CA ARG A 213 -29.01 -2.71 -4.26
C ARG A 213 -27.59 -3.24 -4.12
N ALA A 214 -27.05 -3.74 -5.22
CA ALA A 214 -25.64 -4.10 -5.36
C ALA A 214 -24.87 -2.97 -6.05
N ASP A 215 -23.64 -2.74 -5.62
CA ASP A 215 -22.78 -1.74 -6.24
C ASP A 215 -22.41 -2.14 -7.67
N ILE A 216 -22.11 -3.43 -7.88
CA ILE A 216 -21.72 -3.97 -9.19
C ILE A 216 -22.36 -5.35 -9.37
N VAL A 217 -22.81 -5.63 -10.58
CA VAL A 217 -23.18 -6.98 -11.01
C VAL A 217 -22.42 -7.30 -12.28
N ALA A 218 -21.72 -8.43 -12.31
CA ALA A 218 -20.95 -8.86 -13.46
C ALA A 218 -21.32 -10.30 -13.86
N ARG A 219 -21.40 -10.55 -15.18
CA ARG A 219 -21.70 -11.87 -15.72
C ARG A 219 -20.41 -12.68 -15.95
N GLY A 220 -20.44 -13.97 -15.63
CA GLY A 220 -19.37 -14.90 -16.01
C GLY A 220 -18.19 -14.97 -15.05
N VAL A 221 -18.28 -14.35 -13.86
CA VAL A 221 -17.15 -14.30 -12.91
C VAL A 221 -16.86 -15.67 -12.31
N TRP A 222 -17.89 -16.35 -11.79
CA TRP A 222 -17.76 -17.67 -11.16
C TRP A 222 -18.22 -18.81 -12.07
N GLU A 223 -19.37 -18.63 -12.70
CA GLU A 223 -19.97 -19.60 -13.61
C GLU A 223 -20.31 -18.94 -14.93
N ARG A 224 -20.19 -19.68 -16.04
CA ARG A 224 -20.49 -19.17 -17.37
C ARG A 224 -21.93 -18.65 -17.39
N GLN A 225 -22.09 -17.41 -17.88
CA GLN A 225 -23.38 -16.72 -18.01
C GLN A 225 -24.12 -16.41 -16.68
N ALA A 226 -23.62 -16.82 -15.51
CA ALA A 226 -24.21 -16.46 -14.23
C ALA A 226 -23.82 -15.05 -13.79
N ALA A 227 -24.73 -14.35 -13.10
CA ALA A 227 -24.46 -13.05 -12.51
C ALA A 227 -23.83 -13.20 -11.12
N ALA A 228 -22.78 -12.43 -10.86
CA ALA A 228 -22.18 -12.26 -9.55
C ALA A 228 -22.38 -10.80 -9.11
N SER A 229 -22.94 -10.60 -7.92
CA SER A 229 -23.07 -9.28 -7.30
C SER A 229 -21.89 -8.99 -6.38
N PHE A 230 -21.45 -7.73 -6.38
CA PHE A 230 -20.41 -7.22 -5.52
C PHE A 230 -20.94 -5.99 -4.80
N ASP A 231 -20.70 -5.95 -3.49
CA ASP A 231 -21.05 -4.84 -2.61
C ASP A 231 -19.78 -4.44 -1.86
N ILE A 232 -19.42 -3.17 -1.97
CA ILE A 232 -18.12 -2.63 -1.57
C ILE A 232 -18.27 -1.97 -0.20
N CYS A 233 -17.22 -2.10 0.61
CA CYS A 233 -17.12 -1.43 1.89
C CYS A 233 -15.71 -0.92 2.11
N ILE A 234 -15.58 0.40 2.25
CA ILE A 234 -14.32 1.02 2.64
C ILE A 234 -14.33 1.18 4.16
N THR A 235 -13.38 0.50 4.82
CA THR A 235 -13.19 0.58 6.27
C THR A 235 -11.82 1.15 6.57
N ASP A 236 -11.73 2.12 7.49
CA ASP A 236 -10.47 2.48 8.13
C ASP A 236 -10.27 1.68 9.43
N PRO A 237 -9.43 0.62 9.45
CA PRO A 237 -9.21 -0.16 10.66
C PRO A 237 -8.28 0.55 11.67
N ASP A 238 -7.74 1.73 11.34
CA ASP A 238 -6.98 2.58 12.27
C ASP A 238 -7.80 3.73 12.84
N ALA A 239 -9.10 3.78 12.54
CA ALA A 239 -10.01 4.77 13.10
C ALA A 239 -9.98 4.75 14.63
N THR A 240 -10.15 5.93 15.23
CA THR A 240 -10.00 6.14 16.68
C THR A 240 -10.93 5.23 17.51
N SER A 241 -12.13 4.97 17.00
CA SER A 241 -13.15 4.10 17.61
C SER A 241 -12.71 2.64 17.74
N TYR A 242 -11.86 2.14 16.84
CA TYR A 242 -11.28 0.80 16.90
C TYR A 242 -9.98 0.77 17.68
N ALA A 243 -9.16 1.82 17.54
CA ALA A 243 -7.88 1.94 18.22
C ALA A 243 -8.04 2.02 19.75
N SER A 244 -9.09 2.69 20.25
CA SER A 244 -9.38 2.77 21.69
C SER A 244 -9.69 1.40 22.32
N LYS A 245 -10.27 0.47 21.56
CA LYS A 245 -10.65 -0.88 22.01
C LYS A 245 -9.57 -1.94 21.73
N ASN A 246 -8.39 -1.53 21.27
CA ASN A 246 -7.27 -2.40 20.89
C ASN A 246 -7.66 -3.58 19.97
N ARG A 247 -8.63 -3.38 19.08
CA ARG A 247 -9.14 -4.47 18.22
C ARG A 247 -8.17 -4.79 17.10
N SER A 248 -7.99 -6.07 16.77
CA SER A 248 -7.16 -6.45 15.62
C SER A 248 -7.81 -6.05 14.29
N THR A 249 -7.00 -5.74 13.28
CA THR A 249 -7.47 -5.43 11.92
C THR A 249 -8.37 -6.55 11.38
N LYS A 250 -7.96 -7.81 11.55
CA LYS A 250 -8.74 -8.98 11.14
C LYS A 250 -10.12 -9.05 11.80
N SER A 251 -10.23 -8.73 13.09
CA SER A 251 -11.53 -8.70 13.78
C SER A 251 -12.45 -7.61 13.24
N ILE A 252 -11.89 -6.45 12.91
CA ILE A 252 -12.65 -5.31 12.36
C ILE A 252 -13.18 -5.67 10.98
N LEU A 253 -12.31 -6.18 10.09
CA LEU A 253 -12.72 -6.60 8.75
C LEU A 253 -13.78 -7.70 8.79
N LYS A 254 -13.62 -8.71 9.66
CA LYS A 254 -14.62 -9.77 9.83
C LYS A 254 -15.97 -9.23 10.29
N GLN A 255 -15.99 -8.26 11.20
CA GLN A 255 -17.24 -7.63 11.64
C GLN A 255 -17.96 -6.95 10.47
N HIS A 256 -17.25 -6.15 9.67
CA HIS A 256 -17.85 -5.46 8.52
C HIS A 256 -18.32 -6.43 7.45
N GLU A 257 -17.56 -7.50 7.21
CA GLU A 257 -17.97 -8.58 6.33
C GLU A 257 -19.29 -9.23 6.80
N THR A 258 -19.39 -9.57 8.09
CA THR A 258 -20.63 -10.12 8.67
C THR A 258 -21.79 -9.12 8.61
N ALA A 259 -21.53 -7.84 8.89
CA ALA A 259 -22.57 -6.80 8.82
C ALA A 259 -23.11 -6.63 7.39
N LYS A 260 -22.26 -6.74 6.37
CA LYS A 260 -22.67 -6.68 4.97
C LYS A 260 -23.41 -7.95 4.51
N LYS A 261 -23.01 -9.14 4.99
CA LYS A 261 -23.71 -10.40 4.69
C LYS A 261 -25.13 -10.47 5.25
N ASN A 262 -25.37 -9.76 6.36
CA ASN A 262 -26.66 -9.75 7.04
C ASN A 262 -27.58 -8.61 6.56
N LYS A 263 -27.16 -7.84 5.56
CA LYS A 263 -27.93 -6.76 4.95
C LYS A 263 -28.64 -7.28 3.71
#